data_AF-A0AA88TKE9-F1
#
_entry.id   AF-A0AA88TKE9-F1
#
_cell.length_a   1.000
_cell.length_b   1.000
_cell.length_c   1.000
_cell.angle_alpha   90.00
_cell.angle_beta   90.00
_cell.angle_gamma   90.00
#
_symmetry.space_group_name_H-M   'P 1'
#
loop_
_entity.id
_entity.type
_entity.pdbx_description
1 polymer ?
#
loop_
_entity_poly.entity_id
_entity_poly.type
_entity_poly.pdbx_seq_one_letter_code
_entity_poly.pdbx_strand_id
1 'polypeptide(L)'
;MEKKSTDCKFTDILEYNINGNNWYIPGLWLGTPPMAPVNTGYSEEVNKFKCGILDILKRTKVPAQDFMEFKEWIRSLWKAVQFENFIFSFRNSLVAEAYSKLCAEFNTWEWAFKKHMIDWYTKSETNISNTGVMSMQSGSEVNLDRVLAALSCEAENELEKEEKKLLDTIQQYFSNTNEVEHVHLVENHKEDFINSARGLRREVETDIRIKLENAILIQKGIEKVEHIKQQQRNTMRDKVLSLIQVCRNRTNTLSESELNEEFEKIWNDILKENSFKALPRQDVVKETHRLLYNNLEMKARAFQKMHDDYIQRNDPLKSLESFKEEWLADFKDLYYQRDQCQNKAEACAMKCFAPALLEYIQKRLGPDIVDEMLSV
;
A
#
# COMPACT_ATOMS: atom_id res chain seq x y z
N MET A 1 -26.35 -30.31 16.24
CA MET A 1 -26.41 -30.47 17.71
C MET A 1 -25.28 -31.43 18.04
N GLU A 2 -24.25 -31.08 18.80
CA GLU A 2 -24.30 -30.59 20.17
C GLU A 2 -23.43 -29.35 20.38
N LYS A 3 -24.00 -28.36 21.09
CA LYS A 3 -23.21 -27.40 21.85
C LYS A 3 -22.58 -28.16 23.02
N LYS A 4 -21.31 -28.53 22.92
CA LYS A 4 -20.51 -28.92 24.09
C LYS A 4 -19.47 -27.85 24.35
N SER A 5 -19.73 -27.09 25.40
CA SER A 5 -18.81 -26.22 26.11
C SER A 5 -17.78 -27.08 26.84
N THR A 6 -16.78 -27.56 26.10
CA THR A 6 -15.61 -28.23 26.64
C THR A 6 -14.42 -27.58 25.96
N ASP A 7 -13.48 -27.07 26.76
CA ASP A 7 -12.22 -26.51 26.26
C ASP A 7 -11.57 -27.50 25.29
N CYS A 8 -11.66 -27.24 23.98
CA CYS A 8 -10.97 -28.02 22.96
C CYS A 8 -9.48 -27.79 23.15
N LYS A 9 -8.75 -28.83 23.54
CA LYS A 9 -7.30 -28.78 23.58
C LYS A 9 -6.79 -28.79 22.13
N PHE A 10 -5.71 -28.08 21.82
CA PHE A 10 -5.10 -28.09 20.48
C PHE A 10 -4.72 -29.51 20.04
N THR A 11 -4.42 -30.40 20.98
CA THR A 11 -4.22 -31.84 20.75
C THR A 11 -5.48 -32.55 20.22
N ASP A 12 -6.68 -32.07 20.56
CA ASP A 12 -7.96 -32.62 20.07
C ASP A 12 -8.28 -32.15 18.64
N ILE A 13 -7.62 -31.09 18.16
CA ILE A 13 -7.79 -30.51 16.82
C ILE A 13 -6.84 -31.17 15.81
N LEU A 14 -5.73 -31.75 16.28
CA LEU A 14 -4.75 -32.43 15.46
C LEU A 14 -5.01 -33.94 15.39
N GLU A 15 -5.70 -34.40 14.34
CA GLU A 15 -5.74 -35.82 13.96
C GLU A 15 -4.39 -36.24 13.32
N TYR A 16 -3.33 -36.33 14.13
CA TYR A 16 -2.02 -36.76 13.67
C TYR A 16 -1.87 -38.29 13.79
N ASN A 17 -1.75 -38.96 12.65
CA ASN A 17 -1.42 -40.38 12.60
C ASN A 17 0.07 -40.57 12.27
N ILE A 18 0.85 -41.03 13.25
CA ILE A 18 2.30 -41.29 13.18
C ILE A 18 2.67 -42.19 11.99
N ASN A 19 1.80 -43.11 11.60
CA ASN A 19 2.08 -44.10 10.57
C ASN A 19 1.64 -43.67 9.15
N GLY A 20 0.76 -42.67 9.05
CA GLY A 20 0.15 -42.26 7.77
C GLY A 20 0.55 -40.87 7.27
N ASN A 21 1.02 -39.99 8.18
CA ASN A 21 1.28 -38.58 7.89
C ASN A 21 2.78 -38.23 7.85
N ASN A 22 3.66 -39.23 7.90
CA ASN A 22 5.10 -39.05 7.80
C ASN A 22 5.58 -39.46 6.40
N TRP A 23 6.05 -38.49 5.62
CA TRP A 23 6.61 -38.71 4.29
C TRP A 23 8.11 -38.41 4.32
N TYR A 24 8.91 -39.38 3.88
CA TYR A 24 10.34 -39.21 3.71
C TYR A 24 10.64 -38.89 2.26
N ILE A 25 11.12 -37.68 1.99
CA ILE A 25 11.54 -37.26 0.66
C ILE A 25 13.07 -37.38 0.60
N PRO A 26 13.63 -38.25 -0.26
CA PRO A 26 15.08 -38.40 -0.38
C PRO A 26 15.72 -37.14 -0.98
N GLY A 27 17.05 -37.03 -0.97
CA GLY A 27 17.72 -35.89 -1.62
C GLY A 27 17.48 -35.87 -3.14
N LEU A 28 17.31 -34.67 -3.71
CA LEU A 28 17.11 -34.45 -5.16
C LEU A 28 18.28 -35.00 -6.00
N TRP A 29 19.49 -34.98 -5.44
CA TRP A 29 20.71 -35.45 -6.08
C TRP A 29 21.23 -36.68 -5.35
N LEU A 30 21.71 -37.68 -6.10
CA LEU A 30 22.36 -38.88 -5.54
C LEU A 30 23.83 -38.62 -5.12
N GLY A 31 24.26 -37.35 -5.08
CA GLY A 31 25.63 -36.94 -4.76
C GLY A 31 25.77 -35.41 -4.74
N THR A 32 27.00 -34.91 -4.66
CA THR A 32 27.29 -33.47 -4.67
C THR A 32 27.24 -32.88 -6.08
N PRO A 33 26.46 -31.82 -6.34
CA PRO A 33 26.48 -31.08 -7.61
C PRO A 33 27.90 -30.61 -7.98
N PRO A 34 28.23 -30.36 -9.27
CA PRO A 34 27.31 -30.12 -10.39
C PRO A 34 27.06 -31.33 -11.32
N MET A 35 27.77 -32.45 -11.17
CA MET A 35 27.66 -33.63 -12.05
C MET A 35 26.77 -34.75 -11.50
N ALA A 36 26.14 -34.55 -10.33
CA ALA A 36 25.28 -35.56 -9.72
C ALA A 36 24.01 -35.79 -10.56
N PRO A 37 23.63 -37.04 -10.86
CA PRO A 37 22.37 -37.32 -11.53
C PRO A 37 21.18 -37.04 -10.59
N VAL A 38 20.05 -36.64 -11.17
CA VAL A 38 18.79 -36.44 -10.44
C VAL A 38 18.33 -37.80 -9.90
N ASN A 39 17.96 -37.83 -8.63
CA ASN A 39 17.41 -39.01 -7.97
C ASN A 39 16.00 -39.27 -8.51
N THR A 40 15.80 -40.37 -9.23
CA THR A 40 14.47 -40.77 -9.73
C THR A 40 13.50 -41.07 -8.58
N GLY A 41 14.02 -41.55 -7.44
CA GLY A 41 13.24 -41.77 -6.22
C GLY A 41 12.69 -40.49 -5.59
N TYR A 42 13.32 -39.33 -5.83
CA TYR A 42 12.78 -38.05 -5.39
C TYR A 42 11.44 -37.75 -6.05
N SER A 43 11.39 -37.85 -7.38
CA SER A 43 10.17 -37.58 -8.15
C SER A 43 9.04 -38.55 -7.80
N GLU A 44 9.36 -39.82 -7.57
CA GLU A 44 8.38 -40.82 -7.16
C GLU A 44 7.81 -40.56 -5.76
N GLU A 45 8.65 -40.24 -4.78
CA GLU A 45 8.21 -39.92 -3.41
C GLU A 45 7.46 -38.58 -3.35
N VAL A 46 7.88 -37.56 -4.12
CA VAL A 46 7.14 -36.29 -4.25
C VAL A 46 5.77 -36.52 -4.88
N ASN A 47 5.67 -37.41 -5.88
CA ASN A 47 4.38 -37.74 -6.48
C ASN A 47 3.48 -38.52 -5.50
N LYS A 48 4.04 -39.47 -4.73
CA LYS A 48 3.32 -40.16 -3.65
C LYS A 48 2.84 -39.19 -2.57
N PHE A 49 3.67 -38.22 -2.19
CA PHE A 49 3.31 -37.13 -1.27
C PHE A 49 2.15 -36.28 -1.81
N LYS A 50 2.23 -35.85 -3.07
CA LYS A 50 1.16 -35.09 -3.73
C LYS A 50 -0.16 -35.88 -3.77
N CYS A 51 -0.11 -37.16 -4.14
CA CYS A 51 -1.28 -38.04 -4.12
C CYS A 51 -1.83 -38.21 -2.69
N GLY A 52 -0.95 -38.36 -1.70
CA GLY A 52 -1.33 -38.43 -0.28
C GLY A 52 -2.06 -37.18 0.20
N ILE A 53 -1.56 -35.97 -0.11
CA ILE A 53 -2.24 -34.71 0.22
C ILE A 53 -3.60 -34.64 -0.45
N LEU A 54 -3.69 -34.97 -1.75
CA LEU A 54 -4.95 -34.93 -2.48
C LEU A 54 -5.95 -35.94 -1.92
N ASP A 55 -5.50 -37.11 -1.49
CA ASP A 55 -6.36 -38.11 -0.87
C ASP A 55 -6.83 -37.70 0.53
N ILE A 56 -5.98 -37.03 1.33
CA ILE A 56 -6.38 -36.42 2.60
C ILE A 56 -7.46 -35.35 2.34
N LEU A 57 -7.22 -34.42 1.41
CA LEU A 57 -8.18 -33.38 1.05
C LEU A 57 -9.52 -33.94 0.54
N LYS A 58 -9.51 -35.07 -0.19
CA LYS A 58 -10.73 -35.76 -0.64
C LYS A 58 -11.46 -36.49 0.49
N ARG A 59 -10.74 -37.02 1.48
CA ARG A 59 -11.30 -37.71 2.66
C ARG A 59 -11.92 -36.73 3.64
N THR A 60 -11.38 -35.51 3.71
CA THR A 60 -11.89 -34.42 4.54
C THR A 60 -13.26 -33.97 4.03
N LYS A 61 -14.33 -34.59 4.57
CA LYS A 61 -15.73 -34.21 4.29
C LYS A 61 -16.16 -32.96 5.05
N VAL A 62 -15.32 -31.94 5.09
CA VAL A 62 -15.70 -30.65 5.68
C VAL A 62 -16.45 -29.86 4.59
N PRO A 63 -17.66 -29.37 4.86
CA PRO A 63 -18.36 -28.51 3.90
C PRO A 63 -17.47 -27.31 3.57
N ALA A 64 -17.52 -26.81 2.33
CA ALA A 64 -16.74 -25.64 1.91
C ALA A 64 -17.00 -24.49 2.89
N GLN A 65 -16.01 -24.19 3.73
CA GLN A 65 -16.15 -23.17 4.77
C GLN A 65 -16.17 -21.80 4.10
N ASP A 66 -17.16 -20.99 4.46
CA ASP A 66 -17.19 -19.57 4.11
C ASP A 66 -16.01 -18.85 4.77
N PHE A 67 -15.53 -17.76 4.19
CA PHE A 67 -14.39 -17.00 4.72
C PHE A 67 -14.63 -16.55 6.17
N MET A 68 -15.90 -16.26 6.52
CA MET A 68 -16.31 -15.90 7.87
C MET A 68 -16.17 -17.08 8.86
N GLU A 69 -16.48 -18.30 8.43
CA GLU A 69 -16.28 -19.51 9.24
C GLU A 69 -14.79 -19.82 9.40
N PHE A 70 -14.00 -19.66 8.34
CA PHE A 70 -12.54 -19.80 8.40
C PHE A 70 -11.92 -18.84 9.42
N LYS A 71 -12.35 -17.57 9.43
CA LYS A 71 -11.89 -16.57 10.41
C LYS A 71 -12.17 -17.01 11.85
N GLU A 72 -13.38 -17.49 12.13
CA GLU A 72 -13.72 -17.97 13.48
C GLU A 72 -12.97 -19.26 13.85
N TRP A 73 -12.70 -20.13 12.88
CA TRP A 73 -11.91 -21.34 13.10
C TRP A 73 -10.45 -21.03 13.43
N ILE A 74 -9.80 -20.14 12.67
CA ILE A 74 -8.44 -19.66 12.97
C ILE A 74 -8.39 -18.97 14.33
N ARG A 75 -9.40 -18.16 14.68
CA ARG A 75 -9.47 -17.51 16.00
C ARG A 75 -9.61 -18.53 17.12
N SER A 76 -10.41 -19.58 16.92
CA SER A 76 -10.62 -20.66 17.90
C SER A 76 -9.36 -21.51 18.06
N LEU A 77 -8.67 -21.82 16.96
CA LEU A 77 -7.38 -22.51 16.97
C LEU A 77 -6.33 -21.72 17.75
N TRP A 78 -6.22 -20.41 17.49
CA TRP A 78 -5.26 -19.56 18.19
C TRP A 78 -5.53 -19.46 19.69
N LYS A 79 -6.81 -19.38 20.08
CA LYS A 79 -7.20 -19.47 21.50
C LYS A 79 -6.80 -20.82 22.11
N ALA A 80 -7.07 -21.94 21.43
CA ALA A 80 -6.70 -23.27 21.92
C ALA A 80 -5.18 -23.42 22.09
N VAL A 81 -4.39 -22.87 21.16
CA VAL A 81 -2.92 -22.81 21.27
C VAL A 81 -2.49 -21.94 22.46
N GLN A 82 -3.16 -20.82 22.73
CA GLN A 82 -2.82 -19.95 23.87
C GLN A 82 -3.03 -20.64 25.23
N PHE A 83 -4.02 -21.53 25.36
CA PHE A 83 -4.36 -22.20 26.63
C PHE A 83 -3.65 -23.54 26.84
N GLU A 84 -3.00 -24.13 25.83
CA GLU A 84 -2.22 -25.35 26.01
C GLU A 84 -0.84 -25.09 26.62
N ASN A 85 -0.52 -25.86 27.68
CA ASN A 85 0.81 -25.91 28.27
C ASN A 85 1.72 -26.81 27.41
N PHE A 86 2.25 -26.27 26.31
CA PHE A 86 3.27 -26.95 25.52
C PHE A 86 4.54 -27.21 26.36
N ILE A 87 5.17 -28.37 26.16
CA ILE A 87 6.48 -28.72 26.75
C ILE A 87 7.55 -27.69 26.37
N PHE A 88 7.39 -27.08 25.19
CA PHE A 88 8.06 -25.83 24.82
C PHE A 88 7.11 -24.67 25.08
N SER A 89 7.30 -23.92 26.16
CA SER A 89 6.65 -22.62 26.29
C SER A 89 7.04 -21.79 25.07
N PHE A 90 6.08 -21.30 24.28
CA PHE A 90 6.35 -20.17 23.39
C PHE A 90 6.87 -19.06 24.30
N ARG A 91 8.18 -18.80 24.26
CA ARG A 91 8.94 -18.09 25.31
C ARG A 91 8.45 -16.67 25.62
N ASN A 92 7.40 -16.20 24.97
CA ASN A 92 7.00 -14.81 24.88
C ASN A 92 5.45 -14.65 24.83
N SER A 93 4.66 -15.44 25.57
CA SER A 93 3.19 -15.25 25.60
C SER A 93 2.79 -13.84 26.05
N LEU A 94 3.46 -13.30 27.09
CA LEU A 94 3.25 -11.93 27.58
C LEU A 94 3.69 -10.87 26.57
N VAL A 95 4.78 -11.11 25.84
CA VAL A 95 5.26 -10.20 24.77
C VAL A 95 4.29 -10.24 23.59
N ALA A 96 3.79 -11.42 23.21
CA ALA A 96 2.83 -11.59 22.13
C ALA A 96 1.47 -10.95 22.46
N GLU A 97 1.03 -11.03 23.71
CA GLU A 97 -0.18 -10.35 24.19
C GLU A 97 -0.02 -8.83 24.18
N ALA A 98 1.08 -8.32 24.75
CA ALA A 98 1.39 -6.89 24.74
C ALA A 98 1.55 -6.34 23.32
N TYR A 99 2.20 -7.08 22.43
CA TYR A 99 2.34 -6.73 21.02
C TYR A 99 0.99 -6.75 20.28
N SER A 100 0.16 -7.78 20.51
CA SER A 100 -1.17 -7.87 19.91
C SER A 100 -2.07 -6.71 20.33
N LYS A 101 -1.98 -6.29 21.61
CA LYS A 101 -2.69 -5.12 22.13
C LYS A 101 -2.20 -3.83 21.48
N LEU A 102 -0.88 -3.65 21.36
CA LEU A 102 -0.30 -2.51 20.65
C LEU A 102 -0.73 -2.46 19.18
N CYS A 103 -0.76 -3.59 18.47
CA CYS A 103 -1.27 -3.66 17.11
C CYS A 103 -2.74 -3.24 17.01
N ALA A 104 -3.59 -3.64 17.97
CA ALA A 104 -5.01 -3.27 17.97
C ALA A 104 -5.21 -1.75 18.16
N GLU A 105 -4.46 -1.14 19.09
CA GLU A 105 -4.48 0.31 19.32
C GLU A 105 -3.93 1.07 18.10
N PHE A 106 -2.79 0.63 17.56
CA PHE A 106 -2.20 1.25 16.38
C PHE A 106 -3.14 1.20 15.16
N ASN A 107 -3.82 0.07 14.92
CA ASN A 107 -4.81 -0.04 13.85
C ASN A 107 -5.97 0.96 14.03
N THR A 108 -6.37 1.23 15.28
CA THR A 108 -7.40 2.22 15.58
C THR A 108 -6.92 3.63 15.25
N TRP A 109 -5.68 3.96 15.58
CA TRP A 109 -5.07 5.25 15.23
C TRP A 109 -4.83 5.41 13.73
N GLU A 110 -4.34 4.36 13.06
CA GLU A 110 -4.18 4.31 11.60
C GLU A 110 -5.52 4.58 10.90
N TRP A 111 -6.59 3.94 11.38
CA TRP A 111 -7.92 4.13 10.81
C TRP A 111 -8.44 5.55 11.04
N ALA A 112 -8.25 6.12 12.23
CA ALA A 112 -8.64 7.49 12.54
C ALA A 112 -7.90 8.50 11.64
N PHE A 113 -6.59 8.30 11.43
CA PHE A 113 -5.77 9.10 10.52
C PHE A 113 -6.29 9.03 9.08
N LYS A 114 -6.48 7.82 8.54
CA LYS A 114 -7.02 7.61 7.19
C LYS A 114 -8.40 8.27 7.01
N LYS A 115 -9.29 8.11 8.00
CA LYS A 115 -10.62 8.70 7.97
C LYS A 115 -10.57 10.23 7.91
N HIS A 116 -9.76 10.87 8.76
CA HIS A 116 -9.61 12.32 8.77
C HIS A 116 -9.16 12.84 7.40
N MET A 117 -8.17 12.18 6.81
CA MET A 117 -7.63 12.57 5.51
C MET A 117 -8.61 12.37 4.35
N ILE A 118 -9.45 11.32 4.40
CA ILE A 118 -10.54 11.14 3.44
C ILE A 118 -11.59 12.25 3.58
N ASP A 119 -12.00 12.57 4.82
CA ASP A 119 -12.99 13.63 5.08
C ASP A 119 -12.47 15.00 4.62
N TRP A 120 -11.17 15.28 4.81
CA TRP A 120 -10.52 16.47 4.27
C TRP A 120 -10.53 16.48 2.74
N TYR A 121 -10.14 15.37 2.10
CA TYR A 121 -10.13 15.26 0.65
C TYR A 121 -11.51 15.53 0.03
N THR A 122 -12.58 14.97 0.59
CA THR A 122 -13.95 15.19 0.10
C THR A 122 -14.36 16.67 0.18
N LYS A 123 -13.94 17.39 1.23
CA LYS A 123 -14.17 18.84 1.33
C LYS A 123 -13.39 19.60 0.25
N SER A 124 -12.12 19.24 0.04
CA SER A 124 -11.28 19.83 -1.00
C SER A 124 -11.80 19.57 -2.41
N GLU A 125 -12.28 18.36 -2.70
CA GLU A 125 -12.93 18.02 -3.98
C GLU A 125 -14.21 18.82 -4.21
N THR A 126 -15.00 19.04 -3.16
CA THR A 126 -16.19 19.89 -3.21
C THR A 126 -15.81 21.35 -3.50
N ASN A 127 -14.72 21.83 -2.90
CA ASN A 127 -14.19 23.18 -3.16
C ASN A 127 -13.69 23.33 -4.60
N ILE A 128 -12.98 22.34 -5.16
CA ILE A 128 -12.54 22.32 -6.56
C ILE A 128 -13.75 22.41 -7.48
N SER A 129 -14.76 21.57 -7.22
CA SER A 129 -16.01 21.54 -7.99
C SER A 129 -16.73 22.89 -7.96
N ASN A 130 -16.90 23.48 -6.77
CA ASN A 130 -17.55 24.78 -6.59
C ASN A 130 -16.77 25.92 -7.26
N THR A 131 -15.43 25.90 -7.18
CA THR A 131 -14.56 26.90 -7.81
C THR A 131 -14.70 26.86 -9.33
N GLY A 132 -14.79 25.66 -9.91
CA GLY A 132 -15.02 25.49 -11.34
C GLY A 132 -16.44 25.86 -11.80
N VAL A 133 -17.46 25.73 -10.94
CA VAL A 133 -18.80 26.27 -11.25
C VAL A 133 -18.78 27.81 -11.24
N MET A 134 -18.03 28.42 -10.33
CA MET A 134 -17.89 29.88 -10.24
C MET A 134 -17.08 30.48 -11.41
N SER A 135 -16.06 29.76 -11.91
CA SER A 135 -15.30 30.17 -13.12
C SER A 135 -16.21 30.25 -14.34
N MET A 136 -17.12 29.27 -14.49
CA MET A 136 -18.10 29.24 -15.58
C MET A 136 -19.11 30.39 -15.54
N GLN A 137 -19.51 30.85 -14.35
CA GLN A 137 -20.51 31.91 -14.20
C GLN A 137 -19.93 33.32 -14.36
N SER A 138 -18.68 33.52 -13.95
CA SER A 138 -18.04 34.85 -13.89
C SER A 138 -17.16 35.18 -15.11
N GLY A 139 -16.83 34.20 -15.96
CA GLY A 139 -16.01 34.41 -17.16
C GLY A 139 -14.54 34.71 -16.89
N SER A 140 -14.10 34.63 -15.63
CA SER A 140 -12.69 34.72 -15.24
C SER A 140 -12.07 33.33 -15.30
N GLU A 141 -10.98 33.16 -16.05
CA GLU A 141 -10.11 31.98 -15.93
C GLU A 141 -9.56 31.93 -14.50
N VAL A 142 -10.19 31.13 -13.65
CA VAL A 142 -9.61 30.82 -12.34
C VAL A 142 -8.42 29.93 -12.63
N ASN A 143 -7.25 30.36 -12.19
CA ASN A 143 -6.02 29.63 -12.41
C ASN A 143 -6.03 28.36 -11.53
N LEU A 144 -6.60 27.28 -12.06
CA LEU A 144 -6.77 26.00 -11.37
C LEU A 144 -5.44 25.44 -10.83
N ASP A 145 -4.32 25.81 -11.44
CA ASP A 145 -2.98 25.43 -10.98
C ASP A 145 -2.61 26.15 -9.66
N ARG A 146 -3.13 27.35 -9.42
CA ARG A 146 -3.01 28.05 -8.13
C ARG A 146 -3.88 27.41 -7.05
N VAL A 147 -5.07 26.92 -7.42
CA VAL A 147 -5.95 26.17 -6.52
C VAL A 147 -5.29 24.84 -6.14
N LEU A 148 -4.65 24.15 -7.10
CA LEU A 148 -3.84 22.97 -6.82
C LEU A 148 -2.73 23.28 -5.82
N ALA A 149 -1.94 24.33 -6.08
CA ALA A 149 -0.82 24.70 -5.21
C ALA A 149 -1.29 25.04 -3.77
N ALA A 150 -2.42 25.75 -3.65
CA ALA A 150 -3.00 26.08 -2.34
C ALA A 150 -3.51 24.83 -1.61
N LEU A 151 -4.23 23.94 -2.30
CA LEU A 151 -4.76 22.70 -1.71
C LEU A 151 -3.65 21.70 -1.37
N SER A 152 -2.59 21.62 -2.18
CA SER A 152 -1.41 20.80 -1.85
C SER A 152 -0.70 21.31 -0.59
N CYS A 153 -0.54 22.62 -0.45
CA CYS A 153 0.04 23.22 0.76
C CYS A 153 -0.87 23.01 1.99
N GLU A 154 -2.19 23.10 1.83
CA GLU A 154 -3.14 22.79 2.89
C GLU A 154 -3.10 21.31 3.28
N ALA A 155 -2.99 20.40 2.30
CA ALA A 155 -2.83 18.97 2.53
C ALA A 155 -1.56 18.66 3.33
N GLU A 156 -0.43 19.27 2.98
CA GLU A 156 0.85 19.12 3.69
C GLU A 156 0.72 19.58 5.16
N ASN A 157 0.10 20.74 5.39
CA ASN A 157 -0.13 21.25 6.75
C ASN A 157 -1.04 20.34 7.59
N GLU A 158 -2.12 19.81 7.02
CA GLU A 158 -3.01 18.89 7.73
C GLU A 158 -2.35 17.53 7.98
N LEU A 159 -1.56 17.02 7.03
CA LEU A 159 -0.77 15.81 7.20
C LEU A 159 0.27 15.97 8.32
N GLU A 160 0.95 17.11 8.41
CA GLU A 160 1.90 17.38 9.49
C GLU A 160 1.24 17.42 10.87
N LYS A 161 0.04 18.01 10.97
CA LYS A 161 -0.71 18.06 12.23
C LYS A 161 -1.13 16.67 12.70
N GLU A 162 -1.73 15.88 11.81
CA GLU A 162 -2.19 14.53 12.16
C GLU A 162 -1.02 13.55 12.34
N GLU A 163 0.10 13.72 11.63
CA GLU A 163 1.34 12.95 11.89
C GLU A 163 1.88 13.24 13.29
N LYS A 164 1.99 14.51 13.68
CA LYS A 164 2.44 14.89 15.04
C LYS A 164 1.53 14.29 16.10
N LYS A 165 0.22 14.40 15.93
CA LYS A 165 -0.77 13.80 16.85
C LYS A 165 -0.65 12.28 16.94
N LEU A 166 -0.42 11.59 15.81
CA LEU A 166 -0.20 10.15 15.80
C LEU A 166 1.09 9.76 16.53
N LEU A 167 2.19 10.50 16.28
CA LEU A 167 3.48 10.29 16.95
C LEU A 167 3.38 10.56 18.46
N ASP A 168 2.69 11.62 18.85
CA ASP A 168 2.45 11.97 20.26
C ASP A 168 1.60 10.89 20.95
N THR A 169 0.59 10.35 20.27
CA THR A 169 -0.26 9.26 20.81
C THR A 169 0.56 7.99 20.99
N ILE A 170 1.43 7.65 20.02
CA ILE A 170 2.37 6.52 20.14
C ILE A 170 3.32 6.76 21.32
N GLN A 171 3.90 7.95 21.46
CA GLN A 171 4.80 8.27 22.57
C GLN A 171 4.09 8.23 23.93
N GLN A 172 2.86 8.71 24.03
CA GLN A 172 2.04 8.64 25.24
C GLN A 172 1.74 7.19 25.63
N TYR A 173 1.45 6.31 24.67
CA TYR A 173 1.25 4.88 24.94
C TYR A 173 2.47 4.22 25.59
N PHE A 174 3.68 4.58 25.16
CA PHE A 174 4.92 4.08 25.77
C PHE A 174 5.27 4.77 27.10
N SER A 175 4.88 6.03 27.27
CA SER A 175 5.16 6.84 28.48
C SER A 175 4.18 6.55 29.63
N ASN A 176 2.97 6.08 29.33
CA ASN A 176 1.98 5.66 30.31
C ASN A 176 2.28 4.24 30.83
N THR A 177 3.49 4.07 31.39
CA THR A 177 4.02 2.79 31.90
C THR A 177 3.21 2.20 33.07
N ASN A 178 2.23 2.94 33.61
CA ASN A 178 1.44 2.56 34.78
C ASN A 178 0.09 1.88 34.47
N GLU A 179 -0.44 1.97 33.24
CA GLU A 179 -1.80 1.46 32.90
C GLU A 179 -1.81 0.23 31.98
N VAL A 180 -0.71 -0.05 31.27
CA VAL A 180 -0.65 -1.17 30.32
C VAL A 180 0.44 -2.15 30.75
N GLU A 181 0.02 -3.34 31.20
CA GLU A 181 0.93 -4.43 31.55
C GLU A 181 1.88 -4.74 30.37
N HIS A 182 3.17 -4.92 30.69
CA HIS A 182 4.21 -5.39 29.77
C HIS A 182 4.63 -4.48 28.60
N VAL A 183 4.33 -3.16 28.61
CA VAL A 183 4.77 -2.21 27.57
C VAL A 183 6.30 -2.21 27.35
N HIS A 184 7.09 -2.36 28.41
CA HIS A 184 8.56 -2.45 28.34
C HIS A 184 9.07 -3.63 27.50
N LEU A 185 8.28 -4.70 27.34
CA LEU A 185 8.65 -5.85 26.51
C LEU A 185 8.55 -5.56 25.01
N VAL A 186 7.79 -4.53 24.63
CA VAL A 186 7.49 -4.16 23.24
C VAL A 186 8.24 -2.88 22.85
N GLU A 187 9.06 -2.32 23.73
CA GLU A 187 9.79 -1.07 23.50
C GLU A 187 10.75 -1.16 22.31
N ASN A 188 11.32 -2.35 22.05
CA ASN A 188 12.13 -2.60 20.85
C ASN A 188 11.36 -2.40 19.54
N HIS A 189 10.04 -2.56 19.54
CA HIS A 189 9.18 -2.36 18.37
C HIS A 189 8.67 -0.93 18.21
N LYS A 190 8.96 -0.04 19.16
CA LYS A 190 8.53 1.37 19.10
C LYS A 190 8.98 2.05 17.81
N GLU A 191 10.22 1.82 17.40
CA GLU A 191 10.76 2.40 16.16
C GLU A 191 10.06 1.83 14.92
N ASP A 192 9.64 0.57 14.94
CA ASP A 192 8.87 -0.05 13.85
C ASP A 192 7.50 0.61 13.66
N PHE A 193 6.80 0.92 14.76
CA PHE A 193 5.51 1.62 14.71
C PHE A 193 5.67 3.09 14.30
N ILE A 194 6.74 3.76 14.74
CA ILE A 194 7.06 5.12 14.28
C ILE A 194 7.36 5.11 12.77
N ASN A 195 8.14 4.15 12.28
CA ASN A 195 8.43 3.99 10.86
C ASN A 195 7.18 3.62 10.05
N SER A 196 6.27 2.83 10.64
CA SER A 196 4.97 2.51 10.05
C SER A 196 4.07 3.74 9.96
N ALA A 197 4.01 4.60 10.98
CA ALA A 197 3.30 5.87 10.95
C ALA A 197 3.86 6.82 9.88
N ARG A 198 5.19 6.93 9.77
CA ARG A 198 5.86 7.69 8.70
C ARG A 198 5.61 7.10 7.32
N GLY A 199 5.47 5.78 7.21
CA GLY A 199 5.11 5.07 5.99
C GLY A 199 3.67 5.39 5.57
N LEU A 200 2.74 5.29 6.51
CA LEU A 200 1.34 5.64 6.35
C LEU A 200 1.17 7.08 5.86
N ARG A 201 1.87 8.05 6.46
CA ARG A 201 1.84 9.45 6.03
C ARG A 201 2.26 9.61 4.57
N ARG A 202 3.37 8.99 4.16
CA ARG A 202 3.86 9.05 2.76
C ARG A 202 2.90 8.40 1.76
N GLU A 203 2.26 7.30 2.15
CA GLU A 203 1.26 6.63 1.32
C GLU A 203 0.04 7.52 1.12
N VAL A 204 -0.51 8.07 2.20
CA VAL A 204 -1.70 8.93 2.14
C VAL A 204 -1.42 10.26 1.43
N GLU A 205 -0.23 10.85 1.63
CA GLU A 205 0.20 12.04 0.88
C GLU A 205 0.22 11.80 -0.63
N THR A 206 0.77 10.65 -1.04
CA THR A 206 0.82 10.28 -2.46
C THR A 206 -0.57 10.04 -3.03
N ASP A 207 -1.45 9.36 -2.29
CA ASP A 207 -2.83 9.12 -2.69
C ASP A 207 -3.63 10.43 -2.84
N ILE A 208 -3.53 11.34 -1.87
CA ILE A 208 -4.22 12.64 -1.92
C ILE A 208 -3.73 13.49 -3.08
N ARG A 209 -2.41 13.56 -3.30
CA ARG A 209 -1.84 14.31 -4.43
C ARG A 209 -2.40 13.83 -5.76
N ILE A 210 -2.39 12.51 -5.98
CA ILE A 210 -2.94 11.90 -7.21
C ILE A 210 -4.43 12.21 -7.34
N LYS A 211 -5.19 12.11 -6.25
CA LYS A 211 -6.63 12.38 -6.26
C LYS A 211 -6.96 13.85 -6.51
N LEU A 212 -6.19 14.78 -5.99
CA LEU A 212 -6.34 16.23 -6.25
C LEU A 212 -6.01 16.57 -7.70
N GLU A 213 -4.91 16.04 -8.24
CA GLU A 213 -4.53 16.21 -9.66
C GLU A 213 -5.63 15.69 -10.59
N ASN A 214 -6.18 14.51 -10.29
CA ASN A 214 -7.28 13.94 -11.05
C ASN A 214 -8.56 14.79 -10.98
N ALA A 215 -8.94 15.27 -9.79
CA ALA A 215 -10.12 16.12 -9.61
C ALA A 215 -10.01 17.41 -10.43
N ILE A 216 -8.83 18.05 -10.46
CA ILE A 216 -8.59 19.24 -11.27
C ILE A 216 -8.59 18.92 -12.76
N LEU A 217 -8.02 17.79 -13.17
CA LEU A 217 -8.04 17.37 -14.57
C LEU A 217 -9.47 17.14 -15.06
N ILE A 218 -10.32 16.52 -14.23
CA ILE A 218 -11.76 16.37 -14.48
C ILE A 218 -12.40 17.75 -14.61
N GLN A 219 -12.13 18.67 -13.69
CA GLN A 219 -12.69 20.02 -13.72
C GLN A 219 -12.29 20.80 -14.99
N LYS A 220 -11.00 20.75 -15.39
CA LYS A 220 -10.51 21.32 -16.66
C LYS A 220 -11.23 20.70 -17.87
N GLY A 221 -11.53 19.41 -17.82
CA GLY A 221 -12.31 18.72 -18.85
C GLY A 221 -13.75 19.25 -18.93
N ILE A 222 -14.40 19.42 -17.79
CA ILE A 222 -15.76 19.96 -17.66
C ILE A 222 -15.82 21.41 -18.19
N GLU A 223 -14.84 22.25 -17.84
CA GLU A 223 -14.72 23.63 -18.35
C GLU A 223 -14.61 23.70 -19.87
N LYS A 224 -13.75 22.86 -20.48
CA LYS A 224 -13.62 22.77 -21.94
C LYS A 224 -14.92 22.37 -22.62
N VAL A 225 -15.62 21.37 -22.07
CA VAL A 225 -16.90 20.90 -22.62
C VAL A 225 -17.96 22.00 -22.54
N GLU A 226 -18.05 22.72 -21.43
CA GLU A 226 -19.04 23.78 -21.29
C GLU A 226 -18.72 25.00 -22.16
N HIS A 227 -17.44 25.34 -22.33
CA HIS A 227 -17.01 26.36 -23.29
C HIS A 227 -17.44 26.01 -24.72
N ILE A 228 -17.24 24.75 -25.15
CA ILE A 228 -17.69 24.27 -26.47
C ILE A 228 -19.21 24.41 -26.62
N LYS A 229 -19.99 23.98 -25.61
CA LYS A 229 -21.45 24.14 -25.63
C LYS A 229 -21.85 25.62 -25.70
N GLN A 230 -21.17 26.50 -24.96
CA GLN A 230 -21.49 27.91 -24.95
C GLN A 230 -21.19 28.58 -26.29
N GLN A 231 -20.04 28.26 -26.89
CA GLN A 231 -19.68 28.72 -28.23
C GLN A 231 -20.74 28.28 -29.26
N GLN A 232 -21.18 27.02 -29.20
CA GLN A 232 -22.25 26.51 -30.06
C GLN A 232 -23.57 27.26 -29.85
N ARG A 233 -23.98 27.49 -28.60
CA ARG A 233 -25.19 28.26 -28.27
C ARG A 233 -25.13 29.69 -28.82
N ASN A 234 -23.96 30.34 -28.73
CA ASN A 234 -23.77 31.69 -29.27
C ASN A 234 -23.83 31.71 -30.80
N THR A 235 -23.12 30.80 -31.48
CA THR A 235 -23.19 30.68 -32.95
C THR A 235 -24.61 30.41 -33.44
N MET A 236 -25.36 29.55 -32.74
CA MET A 236 -26.77 29.31 -33.04
C MET A 236 -27.61 30.57 -32.86
N ARG A 237 -27.42 31.30 -31.75
CA ARG A 237 -28.11 32.57 -31.49
C ARG A 237 -27.83 33.57 -32.60
N ASP A 238 -26.58 33.75 -33.02
CA ASP A 238 -26.20 34.72 -34.05
C ASP A 238 -26.82 34.39 -35.41
N LYS A 239 -26.82 33.11 -35.81
CA LYS A 239 -27.47 32.64 -37.05
C LYS A 239 -29.00 32.75 -37.00
N VAL A 240 -29.61 32.54 -35.85
CA VAL A 240 -31.06 32.75 -35.67
C VAL A 240 -31.41 34.24 -35.70
N LEU A 241 -30.60 35.10 -35.08
CA LEU A 241 -30.78 36.55 -35.14
C LEU A 241 -30.63 37.08 -36.57
N SER A 242 -29.66 36.57 -37.34
CA SER A 242 -29.51 36.95 -38.74
C SER A 242 -30.69 36.48 -39.60
N LEU A 243 -31.24 35.27 -39.35
CA LEU A 243 -32.47 34.81 -39.99
C LEU A 243 -33.65 35.72 -39.68
N ILE A 244 -33.88 36.07 -38.41
CA ILE A 244 -34.96 36.98 -38.00
C ILE A 244 -34.81 38.35 -38.69
N GLN A 245 -33.58 38.85 -38.83
CA GLN A 245 -33.30 40.11 -39.51
C GLN A 245 -33.63 40.03 -41.01
N VAL A 246 -33.26 38.93 -41.67
CA VAL A 246 -33.61 38.66 -43.08
C VAL A 246 -35.12 38.54 -43.25
N CYS A 247 -35.82 37.86 -42.34
CA CYS A 247 -37.28 37.74 -42.36
C CYS A 247 -37.98 39.09 -42.16
N ARG A 248 -37.48 39.97 -41.28
CA ARG A 248 -38.04 41.31 -41.06
C ARG A 248 -37.85 42.26 -42.25
N ASN A 249 -36.79 42.07 -43.04
CA ASN A 249 -36.50 42.90 -44.20
C ASN A 249 -37.27 42.48 -45.47
N ARG A 250 -37.95 41.31 -45.46
CA ARG A 250 -38.85 40.89 -46.55
C ARG A 250 -40.23 41.52 -46.33
N THR A 251 -40.75 42.20 -47.35
CA THR A 251 -41.99 43.01 -47.31
C THR A 251 -43.30 42.20 -47.27
N ASN A 252 -43.27 40.87 -47.42
CA ASN A 252 -44.44 39.99 -47.35
C ASN A 252 -44.39 39.12 -46.08
N THR A 253 -45.53 38.99 -45.39
CA THR A 253 -45.69 38.03 -44.28
C THR A 253 -45.48 36.61 -44.80
N LEU A 254 -44.33 36.02 -44.47
CA LEU A 254 -44.00 34.62 -44.74
C LEU A 254 -45.00 33.70 -44.05
N SER A 255 -45.40 32.62 -44.73
CA SER A 255 -46.21 31.58 -44.12
C SER A 255 -45.41 30.76 -43.12
N GLU A 256 -46.08 30.12 -42.15
CA GLU A 256 -45.44 29.30 -41.12
C GLU A 256 -44.62 28.14 -41.71
N SER A 257 -45.03 27.64 -42.89
CA SER A 257 -44.32 26.58 -43.63
C SER A 257 -42.98 27.06 -44.20
N GLU A 258 -42.93 28.24 -44.80
CA GLU A 258 -41.71 28.79 -45.42
C GLU A 258 -40.68 29.20 -44.36
N LEU A 259 -41.14 29.67 -43.19
CA LEU A 259 -40.27 29.98 -42.06
C LEU A 259 -39.58 28.72 -41.53
N ASN A 260 -40.32 27.60 -41.49
CA ASN A 260 -39.81 26.32 -41.02
C ASN A 260 -38.76 25.74 -41.97
N GLU A 261 -38.95 25.89 -43.28
CA GLU A 261 -37.97 25.47 -44.29
C GLU A 261 -36.65 26.25 -44.22
N GLU A 262 -36.69 27.58 -44.04
CA GLU A 262 -35.47 28.40 -43.91
C GLU A 262 -34.73 28.09 -42.60
N PHE A 263 -35.45 27.79 -41.52
CA PHE A 263 -34.85 27.35 -40.26
C PHE A 263 -34.17 25.98 -40.41
N GLU A 264 -34.83 25.00 -41.01
CA GLU A 264 -34.27 23.67 -41.25
C GLU A 264 -33.03 23.72 -42.16
N LYS A 265 -32.99 24.65 -43.12
CA LYS A 265 -31.83 24.85 -43.98
C LYS A 265 -30.62 25.35 -43.18
N ILE A 266 -30.80 26.34 -42.32
CA ILE A 266 -29.75 26.83 -41.41
C ILE A 266 -29.33 25.75 -40.41
N TRP A 267 -30.28 24.98 -39.88
CA TRP A 267 -30.01 23.89 -38.96
C TRP A 267 -29.13 22.81 -39.61
N ASN A 268 -29.45 22.40 -40.83
CA ASN A 268 -28.67 21.43 -41.59
C ASN A 268 -27.28 21.95 -41.99
N ASP A 269 -27.13 23.23 -42.29
CA ASP A 269 -25.82 23.84 -42.56
C ASP A 269 -24.95 23.88 -41.28
N ILE A 270 -25.53 24.14 -40.11
CA ILE A 270 -24.84 24.08 -38.81
C ILE A 270 -24.38 22.64 -38.49
N LEU A 271 -25.23 21.65 -38.77
CA LEU A 271 -24.90 20.22 -38.61
C LEU A 271 -23.78 19.76 -39.55
N LYS A 272 -23.65 20.37 -40.73
CA LYS A 272 -22.58 20.07 -41.69
C LYS A 272 -21.26 20.77 -41.35
N GLU A 273 -21.31 22.03 -40.94
CA GLU A 273 -20.11 22.78 -40.52
C GLU A 273 -19.51 22.25 -39.21
N ASN A 274 -20.36 21.91 -38.24
CA ASN A 274 -19.94 21.26 -37.02
C ASN A 274 -20.13 19.76 -37.19
N SER A 275 -19.12 19.03 -37.68
CA SER A 275 -19.16 17.56 -37.64
C SER A 275 -19.28 17.12 -36.18
N PHE A 276 -20.50 16.89 -35.71
CA PHE A 276 -20.81 16.40 -34.38
C PHE A 276 -20.38 14.93 -34.28
N LYS A 277 -19.08 14.70 -34.12
CA LYS A 277 -18.60 13.38 -33.72
C LYS A 277 -18.98 13.21 -32.26
N ALA A 278 -19.96 12.35 -32.01
CA ALA A 278 -20.20 11.83 -30.68
C ALA A 278 -18.86 11.33 -30.12
N LEU A 279 -18.52 11.74 -28.88
CA LEU A 279 -17.34 11.23 -28.20
C LEU A 279 -17.39 9.70 -28.26
N PRO A 280 -16.31 9.04 -28.72
CA PRO A 280 -16.30 7.59 -28.81
C PRO A 280 -16.60 7.02 -27.43
N ARG A 281 -17.57 6.10 -27.36
CA ARG A 281 -17.98 5.45 -26.12
C ARG A 281 -16.75 4.73 -25.56
N GLN A 282 -16.19 5.26 -24.47
CA GLN A 282 -15.07 4.63 -23.81
C GLN A 282 -15.56 3.35 -23.12
N ASP A 283 -14.90 2.24 -23.43
CA ASP A 283 -15.12 0.99 -22.74
C ASP A 283 -14.42 1.05 -21.38
N VAL A 284 -15.21 1.39 -20.36
CA VAL A 284 -14.75 1.48 -18.96
C VAL A 284 -14.16 0.15 -18.50
N VAL A 285 -14.68 -0.98 -18.97
CA VAL A 285 -14.17 -2.30 -18.58
C VAL A 285 -12.77 -2.53 -19.14
N LYS A 286 -12.57 -2.23 -20.43
CA LYS A 286 -11.27 -2.34 -21.08
C LYS A 286 -10.23 -1.42 -20.46
N GLU A 287 -10.61 -0.18 -20.15
CA GLU A 287 -9.68 0.79 -19.55
C GLU A 287 -9.36 0.46 -18.09
N THR A 288 -10.35 0.01 -17.32
CA THR A 288 -10.13 -0.48 -15.95
C THR A 288 -9.23 -1.71 -15.94
N HIS A 289 -9.43 -2.66 -16.87
CA HIS A 289 -8.56 -3.82 -17.02
C HIS A 289 -7.12 -3.41 -17.36
N ARG A 290 -6.94 -2.45 -18.27
CA ARG A 290 -5.62 -1.91 -18.64
C ARG A 290 -4.91 -1.29 -17.43
N LEU A 291 -5.61 -0.48 -16.64
CA LEU A 291 -5.06 0.19 -15.46
C LEU A 291 -4.72 -0.80 -14.33
N LEU A 292 -5.58 -1.80 -14.10
CA LEU A 292 -5.32 -2.87 -13.13
C LEU A 292 -4.13 -3.72 -13.55
N TYR A 293 -4.05 -4.10 -14.82
CA TYR A 293 -2.93 -4.88 -15.36
C TYR A 293 -1.60 -4.13 -15.21
N ASN A 294 -1.56 -2.84 -15.58
CA ASN A 294 -0.36 -2.02 -15.43
C ASN A 294 0.07 -1.86 -13.96
N ASN A 295 -0.88 -1.67 -13.04
CA ASN A 295 -0.57 -1.59 -11.61
C ASN A 295 -0.01 -2.92 -11.08
N LEU A 296 -0.65 -4.04 -11.43
CA LEU A 296 -0.18 -5.37 -11.06
C LEU A 296 1.20 -5.65 -11.63
N GLU A 297 1.48 -5.25 -12.86
CA GLU A 297 2.78 -5.39 -13.49
C GLU A 297 3.87 -4.59 -12.75
N MET A 298 3.59 -3.32 -12.39
CA MET A 298 4.54 -2.51 -11.62
C MET A 298 4.80 -3.10 -10.22
N LYS A 299 3.74 -3.55 -9.53
CA LYS A 299 3.87 -4.18 -8.20
C LYS A 299 4.60 -5.52 -8.29
N ALA A 300 4.34 -6.33 -9.31
CA ALA A 300 5.05 -7.58 -9.56
C ALA A 300 6.53 -7.36 -9.85
N ARG A 301 6.90 -6.34 -10.64
CA ARG A 301 8.30 -5.96 -10.87
C ARG A 301 8.99 -5.51 -9.58
N ALA A 302 8.32 -4.72 -8.74
CA ALA A 302 8.87 -4.30 -7.46
C ALA A 302 9.08 -5.49 -6.51
N PHE A 303 8.12 -6.41 -6.46
CA PHE A 303 8.24 -7.65 -5.68
C PHE A 303 9.38 -8.54 -6.22
N GLN A 304 9.46 -8.73 -7.53
CA GLN A 304 10.52 -9.51 -8.17
C GLN A 304 11.90 -8.92 -7.84
N LYS A 305 12.06 -7.60 -7.92
CA LYS A 305 13.30 -6.92 -7.52
C LYS A 305 13.64 -7.18 -6.05
N MET A 306 12.68 -7.04 -5.14
CA MET A 306 12.88 -7.32 -3.71
C MET A 306 13.27 -8.78 -3.47
N HIS A 307 12.66 -9.70 -4.20
CA HIS A 307 12.93 -11.14 -4.14
C HIS A 307 14.32 -11.47 -4.69
N ASP A 308 14.72 -10.87 -5.80
CA ASP A 308 16.05 -11.05 -6.40
C ASP A 308 17.15 -10.46 -5.50
N ASP A 309 16.91 -9.28 -4.91
CA ASP A 309 17.81 -8.66 -3.92
C ASP A 309 17.96 -9.56 -2.67
N TYR A 310 16.86 -10.18 -2.22
CA TYR A 310 16.87 -11.12 -1.10
C TYR A 310 17.70 -12.38 -1.44
N ILE A 311 17.50 -12.97 -2.62
CA ILE A 311 18.29 -14.14 -3.06
C ILE A 311 19.76 -13.76 -3.15
N GLN A 312 20.10 -12.61 -3.72
CA GLN A 312 21.48 -12.18 -3.89
C GLN A 312 22.19 -11.91 -2.54
N ARG A 313 21.48 -11.32 -1.56
CA ARG A 313 22.02 -11.10 -0.21
C ARG A 313 22.21 -12.39 0.57
N ASN A 314 21.37 -13.39 0.32
CA ASN A 314 21.39 -14.67 1.02
C ASN A 314 22.04 -15.79 0.20
N ASP A 315 22.74 -15.46 -0.89
CA ASP A 315 23.51 -16.40 -1.69
C ASP A 315 24.64 -17.00 -0.83
N PRO A 316 24.64 -18.32 -0.57
CA PRO A 316 25.63 -18.94 0.32
C PRO A 316 27.07 -18.79 -0.15
N LEU A 317 27.30 -18.73 -1.47
CA LEU A 317 28.62 -18.57 -2.07
C LEU A 317 29.14 -17.15 -1.89
N LYS A 318 28.30 -16.14 -2.17
CA LYS A 318 28.66 -14.73 -1.93
C LYS A 318 28.83 -14.44 -0.44
N SER A 319 27.98 -15.03 0.40
CA SER A 319 28.12 -14.93 1.85
C SER A 319 29.45 -15.53 2.30
N LEU A 320 29.83 -16.71 1.83
CA LEU A 320 31.11 -17.34 2.16
C LEU A 320 32.31 -16.53 1.63
N GLU A 321 32.22 -16.00 0.41
CA GLU A 321 33.25 -15.12 -0.15
C GLU A 321 33.40 -13.82 0.65
N SER A 322 32.31 -13.26 1.18
CA SER A 322 32.37 -12.04 2.01
C SER A 322 33.16 -12.23 3.31
N PHE A 323 33.21 -13.47 3.83
CA PHE A 323 33.99 -13.81 5.02
C PHE A 323 35.42 -14.25 4.71
N LYS A 324 35.82 -14.35 3.44
CA LYS A 324 37.12 -14.89 3.03
C LYS A 324 38.30 -14.14 3.63
N GLU A 325 38.27 -12.81 3.66
CA GLU A 325 39.35 -12.01 4.23
C GLU A 325 39.40 -12.12 5.76
N GLU A 326 38.24 -12.18 6.41
CA GLU A 326 38.12 -12.36 7.87
C GLU A 326 38.62 -13.75 8.29
N TRP A 327 38.27 -14.80 7.54
CA TRP A 327 38.79 -16.15 7.74
C TRP A 327 40.28 -16.25 7.47
N LEU A 328 40.81 -15.52 6.48
CA LEU A 328 42.24 -15.46 6.21
C LEU A 328 42.99 -14.74 7.34
N ALA A 329 42.41 -13.69 7.92
CA ALA A 329 42.97 -13.00 9.08
C ALA A 329 42.97 -13.91 10.31
N ASP A 330 41.85 -14.57 10.61
CA ASP A 330 41.73 -15.54 11.71
C ASP A 330 42.71 -16.71 11.55
N PHE A 331 42.89 -17.22 10.32
CA PHE A 331 43.86 -18.26 10.02
C PHE A 331 45.30 -17.81 10.30
N LYS A 332 45.67 -16.58 9.89
CA LYS A 332 47.00 -16.02 10.17
C LYS A 332 47.22 -15.82 11.67
N ASP A 333 46.22 -15.31 12.38
CA ASP A 333 46.32 -15.11 13.83
C ASP A 333 46.44 -16.44 14.59
N LEU A 334 45.73 -17.49 14.17
CA LEU A 334 45.92 -18.86 14.70
C LEU A 334 47.31 -19.41 14.40
N TYR A 335 47.78 -19.26 13.16
CA TYR A 335 49.07 -19.80 12.73
C TYR A 335 50.25 -19.16 13.47
N TYR A 336 50.16 -17.85 13.74
CA TYR A 336 51.19 -17.10 14.47
C TYR A 336 50.96 -17.02 15.99
N GLN A 337 49.95 -17.72 16.55
CA GLN A 337 49.59 -17.72 17.98
C GLN A 337 49.36 -16.32 18.56
N ARG A 338 48.69 -15.44 17.81
CA ARG A 338 48.31 -14.10 18.27
C ARG A 338 47.06 -14.15 19.13
N ASP A 339 46.91 -13.18 20.04
CA ASP A 339 45.74 -13.12 20.94
C ASP A 339 44.46 -12.80 20.16
N GLN A 340 43.63 -13.82 19.97
CA GLN A 340 42.35 -13.70 19.26
C GLN A 340 41.28 -12.97 20.07
N CYS A 341 41.34 -13.01 21.40
CA CYS A 341 40.29 -12.43 22.23
C CYS A 341 40.29 -10.92 22.10
N GLN A 342 41.47 -10.30 22.11
CA GLN A 342 41.61 -8.86 21.97
C GLN A 342 41.19 -8.38 20.56
N ASN A 343 41.71 -9.02 19.50
CA ASN A 343 41.39 -8.65 18.12
C ASN A 343 39.89 -8.82 17.80
N LYS A 344 39.25 -9.89 18.31
CA LYS A 344 37.81 -10.14 18.09
C LYS A 344 36.92 -9.24 18.93
N ALA A 345 37.32 -8.91 20.16
CA ALA A 345 36.62 -7.94 20.98
C ALA A 345 36.66 -6.54 20.34
N GLU A 346 37.80 -6.14 19.78
CA GLU A 346 37.97 -4.87 19.08
C GLU A 346 37.17 -4.84 17.76
N ALA A 347 37.20 -5.92 16.97
CA ALA A 347 36.40 -6.04 15.75
C ALA A 347 34.88 -6.02 16.04
N CYS A 348 34.43 -6.71 17.10
CA CYS A 348 33.06 -6.67 17.57
C CYS A 348 32.67 -5.25 18.01
N ALA A 349 33.54 -4.57 18.75
CA ALA A 349 33.29 -3.20 19.17
C ALA A 349 33.16 -2.24 17.99
N MET A 350 34.01 -2.39 16.96
CA MET A 350 33.97 -1.55 15.76
C MET A 350 32.80 -1.88 14.83
N LYS A 351 32.39 -3.15 14.69
CA LYS A 351 31.25 -3.53 13.83
C LYS A 351 29.89 -3.29 14.51
N CYS A 352 29.76 -3.57 15.80
CA CYS A 352 28.47 -3.59 16.48
C CYS A 352 28.20 -2.33 17.31
N PHE A 353 29.22 -1.78 17.98
CA PHE A 353 29.02 -0.64 18.89
C PHE A 353 29.38 0.70 18.25
N ALA A 354 30.43 0.76 17.41
CA ALA A 354 30.84 2.03 16.79
C ALA A 354 29.77 2.69 15.91
N PRO A 355 28.97 1.98 15.08
CA PRO A 355 27.92 2.62 14.28
C PRO A 355 26.81 3.22 15.17
N ALA A 356 26.40 2.48 16.21
CA ALA A 356 25.41 2.94 17.17
C ALA A 356 25.90 4.14 17.99
N LEU A 357 27.18 4.15 18.36
CA LEU A 357 27.83 5.29 19.03
C LEU A 357 27.97 6.50 18.10
N LEU A 358 28.32 6.29 16.83
CA LEU A 358 28.43 7.36 15.83
C LEU A 358 27.07 8.00 15.57
N GLU A 359 26.02 7.18 15.44
CA GLU A 359 24.64 7.63 15.29
C GLU A 359 24.15 8.37 16.54
N TYR A 360 24.48 7.89 17.74
CA TYR A 360 24.18 8.58 19.00
C TYR A 360 24.86 9.95 19.08
N ILE A 361 26.16 10.01 18.75
CA ILE A 361 26.92 11.26 18.73
C ILE A 361 26.34 12.22 17.69
N GLN A 362 26.01 11.75 16.48
CA GLN A 362 25.43 12.59 15.43
C GLN A 362 24.03 13.11 15.77
N LYS A 363 23.16 12.25 16.34
CA LYS A 363 21.76 12.61 16.62
C LYS A 363 21.58 13.41 17.90
N ARG A 364 22.49 13.24 18.87
CA ARG A 364 22.32 13.80 20.23
C ARG A 364 23.39 14.82 20.57
N LEU A 365 24.66 14.46 20.39
CA LEU A 365 25.79 15.33 20.76
C LEU A 365 26.08 16.41 19.70
N GLY A 366 25.83 16.12 18.43
CA GLY A 366 26.06 17.03 17.31
C GLY A 366 25.26 18.34 17.43
N PRO A 367 23.94 18.28 17.67
CA PRO A 367 23.11 19.46 17.95
C PRO A 367 23.57 20.22 19.19
N ASP A 368 23.86 19.53 20.29
CA ASP A 368 24.30 20.15 21.55
C ASP A 368 25.65 20.90 21.38
N ILE A 369 26.60 20.33 20.64
CA ILE A 369 27.88 20.98 20.31
C ILE A 369 27.66 22.20 19.42
N VAL A 370 26.75 22.11 18.45
CA VAL A 370 26.42 23.25 17.57
C VAL A 370 25.74 24.37 18.35
N ASP A 371 24.80 24.05 19.23
CA ASP A 371 24.14 25.03 20.11
C ASP A 371 25.13 25.67 21.09
N GLU A 372 26.09 24.90 21.63
CA GLU A 372 27.13 25.43 22.52
C GLU A 372 28.15 26.30 21.75
N MET A 373 28.52 25.94 20.52
CA MET A 373 29.38 26.75 19.63
C MET A 373 28.70 28.03 19.12
N LEU A 374 27.36 28.05 18.99
CA LEU A 374 26.58 29.24 18.64
C LEU A 374 26.28 30.14 19.85
N SER A 375 26.60 29.68 21.06
CA SER A 375 26.42 30.42 22.32
C SER A 375 27.67 31.18 22.81
N VAL A 376 28.76 31.16 22.02
CA VAL A 376 29.97 31.98 22.16
C VAL A 376 29.98 33.06 21.08
#